data_AF-Q945X6-F1
#
_entry.id   AF-Q945X6-F1
#
_cell.length_a   1.000
_cell.length_b   1.000
_cell.length_c   1.000
_cell.angle_alpha   90.00
_cell.angle_beta   90.00
_cell.angle_gamma   90.00
#
_symmetry.space_group_name_H-M   'P 1'
#
loop_
_entity.id
_entity.type
_entity.pdbx_description
1 polymer ?
#
loop_
_entity_poly.entity_id
_entity_poly.type
_entity_poly.pdbx_seq_one_letter_code
_entity_poly.pdbx_strand_id
1 'polypeptide(L)'
;GMGGVGKTTIMKIINNQLLKKIEKFNIIIWITVSKKMNISKIQSGIARKMGETFPEDEDETIKAGMLQEMLTRKGKYVLILDDLWDKLSLEQVGIPEPSNGSKLVVTTRMLDVCRYLGCREIRMPTLPKQDAWSLFLEKVGIDGPNYPDLLPIMESVAEQCAGLPLAIVTVASSMKGITNVHEWRNALNELSRRVRGVTGLDEKVLEQLQFSYDHLEYERVQHCFLCCALYPEDDNISESELIELWIALGFVD
;
A
#
# COMPACT_ATOMS: atom_id res chain seq x y z
N GLY A 1 -6.28 5.30 -8.54
CA GLY A 1 -7.29 4.68 -7.66
C GLY A 1 -6.99 5.01 -6.22
N MET A 2 -7.97 5.08 -5.33
CA MET A 2 -7.83 5.69 -3.99
C MET A 2 -6.79 4.99 -3.09
N GLY A 3 -6.37 5.67 -2.01
CA GLY A 3 -5.53 5.06 -0.97
C GLY A 3 -6.23 3.84 -0.35
N GLY A 4 -5.48 2.78 -0.02
CA GLY A 4 -6.05 1.60 0.65
C GLY A 4 -6.99 0.71 -0.18
N VAL A 5 -7.22 1.02 -1.47
CA VAL A 5 -8.14 0.25 -2.34
C VAL A 5 -7.59 -1.10 -2.81
N GLY A 6 -6.31 -1.40 -2.58
CA GLY A 6 -5.69 -2.69 -2.93
C GLY A 6 -4.84 -2.72 -4.22
N LYS A 7 -4.43 -1.56 -4.75
CA LYS A 7 -3.60 -1.47 -5.98
C LYS A 7 -2.31 -2.30 -5.87
N THR A 8 -1.51 -2.02 -4.85
CA THR A 8 -0.27 -2.74 -4.54
C THR A 8 -0.53 -4.23 -4.29
N THR A 9 -1.62 -4.58 -3.60
CA THR A 9 -2.00 -5.99 -3.35
C THR A 9 -2.25 -6.75 -4.64
N ILE A 10 -3.04 -6.19 -5.55
CA ILE A 10 -3.29 -6.81 -6.86
C ILE A 10 -2.00 -6.88 -7.68
N MET A 11 -1.17 -5.84 -7.65
CA MET A 11 0.10 -5.90 -8.36
C MET A 11 1.03 -6.96 -7.79
N LYS A 12 1.09 -7.18 -6.47
CA LYS A 12 1.87 -8.26 -5.85
C LYS A 12 1.41 -9.63 -6.37
N ILE A 13 0.10 -9.85 -6.49
CA ILE A 13 -0.46 -11.09 -7.07
C ILE A 13 -0.02 -11.25 -8.53
N ILE A 14 -0.13 -10.18 -9.33
CA ILE A 14 0.28 -10.20 -10.74
C ILE A 14 1.78 -10.47 -10.87
N ASN A 15 2.62 -9.78 -10.10
CA ASN A 15 4.06 -10.00 -10.05
C ASN A 15 4.39 -11.47 -9.75
N ASN A 16 3.78 -12.05 -8.72
CA ASN A 16 4.00 -13.44 -8.35
C ASN A 16 3.55 -14.43 -9.43
N GLN A 17 2.50 -14.11 -10.18
CA GLN A 17 2.08 -14.92 -11.34
C GLN A 17 3.03 -14.75 -12.54
N LEU A 18 3.56 -13.54 -12.76
CA LEU A 18 4.53 -13.27 -13.83
C LEU A 18 5.86 -13.99 -13.57
N LEU A 19 6.32 -14.03 -12.32
CA LEU A 19 7.52 -14.78 -11.92
C LEU A 19 7.41 -16.28 -12.20
N LYS A 20 6.19 -16.84 -12.26
CA LYS A 20 5.94 -18.24 -12.66
C LYS A 20 5.93 -18.45 -14.19
N LYS A 21 5.92 -17.38 -14.98
CA LYS A 21 5.83 -17.41 -16.46
C LYS A 21 7.17 -17.02 -17.09
N ILE A 22 8.24 -17.70 -16.68
CA ILE A 22 9.63 -17.44 -17.08
C ILE A 22 9.87 -17.48 -18.61
N GLU A 23 8.99 -18.12 -19.38
CA GLU A 23 9.10 -18.16 -20.85
C GLU A 23 8.62 -16.87 -21.54
N LYS A 24 7.86 -16.01 -20.86
CA LYS A 24 7.24 -14.82 -21.48
C LYS A 24 8.09 -13.56 -21.35
N PHE A 25 8.81 -13.43 -20.24
CA PHE A 25 9.61 -12.25 -19.91
C PHE A 25 10.95 -12.70 -19.34
N ASN A 26 12.02 -12.06 -19.79
CA ASN A 26 13.39 -12.33 -19.35
C ASN A 26 13.62 -11.83 -17.93
N ILE A 27 12.92 -10.77 -17.50
CA ILE A 27 12.99 -10.25 -16.14
C ILE A 27 11.73 -9.47 -15.73
N ILE A 28 11.37 -9.56 -14.44
CA ILE A 28 10.32 -8.75 -13.81
C ILE A 28 11.00 -7.87 -12.76
N ILE A 29 10.79 -6.55 -12.86
CA ILE A 29 11.42 -5.54 -12.02
C ILE A 29 10.31 -4.80 -11.27
N TRP A 30 10.36 -4.84 -9.94
CA TRP A 30 9.46 -4.08 -9.07
C TRP A 30 10.24 -2.99 -8.34
N ILE A 31 9.77 -1.75 -8.48
CA ILE A 31 10.27 -0.57 -7.76
C ILE A 31 9.09 0.10 -7.07
N THR A 32 9.19 0.29 -5.75
CA THR A 32 8.29 1.19 -5.02
C THR A 32 8.88 2.60 -5.10
N VAL A 33 8.06 3.59 -5.47
CA VAL A 33 8.48 4.99 -5.60
C VAL A 33 7.95 5.79 -4.42
N SER A 34 8.84 6.25 -3.56
CA SER A 34 8.49 7.10 -2.41
C SER A 34 7.88 8.43 -2.86
N LYS A 35 7.03 9.04 -2.02
CA LYS A 35 6.41 10.34 -2.31
C LYS A 35 7.43 11.44 -2.55
N LYS A 36 8.51 11.45 -1.75
CA LYS A 36 9.71 12.24 -2.07
C LYS A 36 10.51 11.50 -3.13
N MET A 37 10.10 11.68 -4.39
CA MET A 37 10.72 11.04 -5.54
C MET A 37 12.21 11.38 -5.62
N ASN A 38 13.04 10.35 -5.84
CA ASN A 38 14.48 10.48 -6.01
C ASN A 38 14.90 9.61 -7.20
N ILE A 39 15.33 10.26 -8.29
CA ILE A 39 15.64 9.59 -9.55
C ILE A 39 16.82 8.65 -9.39
N SER A 40 17.92 9.09 -8.76
CA SER A 40 19.05 8.20 -8.49
C SER A 40 18.66 6.95 -7.69
N LYS A 41 17.77 7.04 -6.69
CA LYS A 41 17.29 5.86 -5.94
C LYS A 41 16.48 4.91 -6.83
N ILE A 42 15.62 5.43 -7.71
CA ILE A 42 14.85 4.63 -8.68
C ILE A 42 15.83 3.92 -9.62
N GLN A 43 16.77 4.64 -10.22
CA GLN A 43 17.79 4.10 -11.11
C GLN A 43 18.56 2.96 -10.42
N SER A 44 19.11 3.23 -9.23
CA SER A 44 19.87 2.22 -8.46
C SER A 44 19.01 1.00 -8.10
N GLY A 45 17.73 1.21 -7.80
CA GLY A 45 16.78 0.13 -7.56
C GLY A 45 16.57 -0.76 -8.79
N ILE A 46 16.38 -0.17 -9.96
CA ILE A 46 16.19 -0.92 -11.23
C ILE A 46 17.47 -1.70 -11.56
N ALA A 47 18.64 -1.06 -11.52
CA ALA A 47 19.93 -1.70 -11.77
C ALA A 47 20.16 -2.91 -10.84
N ARG A 48 19.93 -2.73 -9.53
CA ARG A 48 20.08 -3.79 -8.53
C ARG A 48 19.18 -4.99 -8.82
N LYS A 49 17.94 -4.77 -9.26
CA LYS A 49 17.03 -5.86 -9.65
C LYS A 49 17.50 -6.59 -10.91
N MET A 50 18.30 -5.97 -11.75
CA MET A 50 18.94 -6.60 -12.92
C MET A 50 20.27 -7.31 -12.59
N GLY A 51 20.73 -7.24 -11.34
CA GLY A 51 22.00 -7.78 -10.88
C GLY A 51 23.19 -6.86 -11.17
N GLU A 52 22.95 -5.57 -11.43
CA GLU A 52 23.96 -4.60 -11.81
C GLU A 52 24.04 -3.46 -10.77
N THR A 53 25.13 -2.72 -10.78
CA THR A 53 25.34 -1.54 -9.92
C THR A 53 25.96 -0.43 -10.75
N PHE A 54 25.75 0.81 -10.32
CA PHE A 54 26.44 1.95 -10.90
C PHE A 54 27.76 2.19 -10.16
N PRO A 55 28.74 2.82 -10.83
CA PRO A 55 29.86 3.44 -10.13
C PRO A 55 29.37 4.39 -9.02
N GLU A 56 30.13 4.50 -7.94
CA GLU A 56 29.86 5.48 -6.88
C GLU A 56 29.88 6.90 -7.45
N ASP A 57 28.99 7.76 -6.95
CA ASP A 57 28.85 9.18 -7.31
C ASP A 57 28.58 9.49 -8.79
N GLU A 58 28.15 8.49 -9.58
CA GLU A 58 27.83 8.69 -11.00
C GLU A 58 26.61 9.60 -11.20
N ASP A 59 26.67 10.46 -12.23
CA ASP A 59 25.63 11.43 -12.58
C ASP A 59 24.31 10.74 -12.99
N GLU A 60 23.16 11.34 -12.65
CA GLU A 60 21.84 10.78 -13.00
C GLU A 60 21.66 10.61 -14.52
N THR A 61 22.24 11.48 -15.35
CA THR A 61 22.16 11.39 -16.81
C THR A 61 22.96 10.20 -17.33
N ILE A 62 24.14 9.97 -16.75
CA ILE A 62 25.00 8.82 -17.12
C ILE A 62 24.32 7.52 -16.70
N LYS A 63 23.79 7.48 -15.46
CA LYS A 63 22.98 6.35 -14.97
C LYS A 63 21.78 6.07 -15.87
N ALA A 64 21.12 7.10 -16.39
CA ALA A 64 19.99 6.95 -17.32
C ALA A 64 20.41 6.25 -18.62
N GLY A 65 21.51 6.68 -19.25
CA GLY A 65 22.04 6.05 -20.47
C GLY A 65 22.42 4.59 -20.22
N MET A 66 23.10 4.31 -19.11
CA MET A 66 23.45 2.95 -18.71
C MET A 66 22.21 2.08 -18.46
N LEU A 67 21.19 2.62 -17.79
CA LEU A 67 19.96 1.88 -17.52
C LEU A 67 19.19 1.54 -18.80
N GLN A 68 19.18 2.48 -19.74
CA GLN A 68 18.57 2.27 -21.05
C GLN A 68 19.25 1.13 -21.81
N GLU A 69 20.59 1.08 -21.80
CA GLU A 69 21.36 -0.01 -22.42
C GLU A 69 21.09 -1.35 -21.72
N MET A 70 21.11 -1.37 -20.38
CA MET A 70 20.80 -2.57 -19.59
C MET A 70 19.42 -3.13 -19.92
N LEU A 71 18.37 -2.30 -19.89
CA LEU A 71 16.99 -2.71 -20.17
C LEU A 71 16.84 -3.21 -21.62
N THR A 72 17.50 -2.55 -22.57
CA THR A 72 17.51 -2.97 -23.98
C THR A 72 18.17 -4.35 -24.14
N ARG A 73 19.33 -4.56 -23.50
CA ARG A 73 20.05 -5.84 -23.53
C ARG A 73 19.26 -6.97 -22.88
N LYS A 74 18.52 -6.69 -21.81
CA LYS A 74 17.65 -7.68 -21.15
C LYS A 74 16.49 -8.13 -22.05
N GLY A 75 16.10 -7.36 -23.07
CA GLY A 75 15.04 -7.74 -24.00
C GLY A 75 13.65 -7.57 -23.38
N LYS A 76 12.85 -8.65 -23.34
CA LYS A 76 11.46 -8.60 -22.85
C LYS A 76 11.40 -8.50 -21.32
N TYR A 77 11.02 -7.34 -20.79
CA TYR A 77 10.89 -7.14 -19.35
C TYR A 77 9.50 -6.64 -18.94
N VAL A 78 9.17 -6.79 -17.66
CA VAL A 78 8.07 -6.04 -17.03
C VAL A 78 8.65 -5.14 -15.95
N LEU A 79 8.45 -3.84 -16.06
CA LEU A 79 8.81 -2.86 -15.05
C LEU A 79 7.54 -2.39 -14.34
N ILE A 80 7.46 -2.63 -13.04
CA ILE A 80 6.37 -2.20 -12.16
C ILE A 80 6.91 -1.03 -11.32
N LEU A 81 6.36 0.16 -11.53
CA LEU A 81 6.57 1.32 -10.67
C LEU A 81 5.35 1.46 -9.75
N ASP A 82 5.49 0.98 -8.53
CA ASP A 82 4.43 1.00 -7.52
C ASP A 82 4.43 2.33 -6.76
N ASP A 83 3.22 2.84 -6.51
CA ASP A 83 2.91 4.03 -5.73
C ASP A 83 3.51 5.35 -6.23
N LEU A 84 3.40 5.64 -7.53
CA LEU A 84 3.86 6.92 -8.07
C LEU A 84 2.99 8.11 -7.61
N TRP A 85 3.64 9.11 -7.01
CA TRP A 85 3.01 10.31 -6.45
C TRP A 85 3.10 11.56 -7.33
N ASP A 86 3.95 11.58 -8.35
CA ASP A 86 4.07 12.71 -9.29
C ASP A 86 4.53 12.22 -10.67
N LYS A 87 4.54 13.14 -11.64
CA LYS A 87 4.98 12.91 -13.01
C LYS A 87 6.46 12.51 -13.02
N LEU A 88 6.73 11.29 -13.46
CA LEU A 88 8.07 10.75 -13.64
C LEU A 88 8.47 10.82 -15.12
N SER A 89 9.59 11.46 -15.43
CA SER A 89 10.16 11.38 -16.78
C SER A 89 10.87 10.03 -16.96
N LEU A 90 10.33 9.18 -17.84
CA LEU A 90 10.96 7.88 -18.16
C LEU A 90 12.36 8.06 -18.76
N GLU A 91 12.55 9.10 -19.57
CA GLU A 91 13.83 9.46 -20.17
C GLU A 91 14.87 9.81 -19.11
N GLN A 92 14.52 10.64 -18.12
CA GLN A 92 15.43 11.01 -17.03
C GLN A 92 15.85 9.80 -16.18
N VAL A 93 14.97 8.80 -16.05
CA VAL A 93 15.33 7.55 -15.35
C VAL A 93 16.18 6.65 -16.23
N GLY A 94 16.06 6.74 -17.56
CA GLY A 94 16.66 5.79 -18.50
C GLY A 94 15.78 4.60 -18.83
N ILE A 95 14.45 4.74 -18.70
CA ILE A 95 13.49 3.71 -19.08
C ILE A 95 13.10 3.93 -20.54
N PRO A 96 13.46 3.03 -21.47
CA PRO A 96 13.05 3.16 -22.86
C PRO A 96 11.54 2.95 -23.01
N GLU A 97 10.95 3.55 -24.05
CA GLU A 97 9.57 3.25 -24.40
C GLU A 97 9.37 1.72 -24.57
N PRO A 98 8.37 1.11 -23.89
CA PRO A 98 8.19 -0.32 -23.94
C PRO A 98 7.96 -0.84 -25.37
N SER A 99 8.96 -1.53 -25.91
CA SER A 99 8.94 -2.15 -27.24
C SER A 99 9.21 -3.65 -27.15
N ASN A 100 9.08 -4.38 -28.27
CA ASN A 100 9.42 -5.81 -28.38
C ASN A 100 8.74 -6.75 -27.36
N GLY A 101 7.61 -6.34 -26.81
CA GLY A 101 6.84 -7.11 -25.82
C GLY A 101 7.11 -6.72 -24.36
N SER A 102 8.04 -5.80 -24.09
CA SER A 102 8.24 -5.24 -22.76
C SER A 102 7.02 -4.45 -22.28
N LYS A 103 6.87 -4.33 -20.96
CA LYS A 103 5.72 -3.68 -20.32
C LYS A 103 6.16 -2.75 -19.20
N LEU A 104 5.59 -1.56 -19.17
CA LEU A 104 5.58 -0.68 -18.01
C LEU A 104 4.20 -0.77 -17.34
N VAL A 105 4.19 -0.98 -16.03
CA VAL A 105 2.98 -0.95 -15.22
C VAL A 105 3.21 0.06 -14.09
N VAL A 106 2.24 0.94 -13.89
CA VAL A 106 2.29 1.95 -12.85
C VAL A 106 1.09 1.80 -11.94
N THR A 107 1.31 1.84 -10.63
CA THR A 107 0.21 2.10 -9.69
C THR A 107 0.33 3.52 -9.18
N THR A 108 -0.80 4.22 -9.13
CA THR A 108 -0.86 5.59 -8.64
C THR A 108 -2.26 5.93 -8.14
N ARG A 109 -2.32 6.90 -7.25
CA ARG A 109 -3.56 7.54 -6.81
C ARG A 109 -4.04 8.60 -7.81
N MET A 110 -3.12 9.18 -8.58
CA MET A 110 -3.34 10.36 -9.40
C MET A 110 -3.56 9.98 -10.87
N LEU A 111 -4.72 10.36 -11.40
CA LEU A 111 -5.05 10.09 -12.80
C LEU A 111 -4.10 10.80 -13.77
N ASP A 112 -3.66 12.01 -13.40
CA ASP A 112 -2.79 12.83 -14.23
C ASP A 112 -1.40 12.22 -14.41
N VAL A 113 -0.92 11.40 -13.46
CA VAL A 113 0.31 10.61 -13.62
C VAL A 113 0.15 9.56 -14.71
N CYS A 114 -0.98 8.83 -14.73
CA CYS A 114 -1.27 7.86 -15.80
C CYS A 114 -1.32 8.52 -17.18
N ARG A 115 -1.98 9.68 -17.27
CA ARG A 115 -2.14 10.45 -18.51
C ARG A 115 -0.81 10.99 -19.01
N TYR A 116 -0.01 11.55 -18.10
CA TYR A 116 1.33 12.06 -18.43
C TYR A 116 2.22 10.97 -19.01
N LEU A 117 2.18 9.77 -18.45
CA LEU A 117 2.94 8.60 -18.93
C LEU A 117 2.31 7.92 -20.15
N GLY A 118 1.19 8.42 -20.69
CA GLY A 118 0.47 7.79 -21.81
C GLY A 118 -0.01 6.35 -21.53
N CYS A 119 -0.15 5.98 -20.25
CA CYS A 119 -0.50 4.62 -19.87
C CYS A 119 -2.00 4.34 -20.05
N ARG A 120 -2.35 3.08 -20.39
CA ARG A 120 -3.76 2.65 -20.35
C ARG A 120 -4.28 2.74 -18.92
N GLU A 121 -5.33 3.52 -18.72
CA GLU A 121 -5.95 3.71 -17.43
C GLU A 121 -6.77 2.47 -17.01
N ILE A 122 -6.51 1.97 -15.81
CA ILE A 122 -7.34 0.94 -15.14
C ILE A 122 -7.74 1.49 -13.77
N ARG A 123 -9.01 1.85 -13.63
CA ARG A 123 -9.54 2.36 -12.37
C ARG A 123 -9.91 1.20 -11.45
N MET A 124 -9.23 1.10 -10.32
CA MET A 124 -9.58 0.14 -9.27
C MET A 124 -10.77 0.68 -8.45
N PRO A 125 -11.93 -0.01 -8.47
CA PRO A 125 -13.07 0.35 -7.63
C PRO A 125 -12.86 -0.11 -6.19
N THR A 126 -13.68 0.41 -5.27
CA THR A 126 -13.84 -0.17 -3.94
C THR A 126 -14.51 -1.55 -4.03
N LEU A 127 -14.43 -2.34 -2.96
CA LEU A 127 -15.10 -3.63 -2.89
C LEU A 127 -16.63 -3.45 -2.99
N PRO A 128 -17.33 -4.32 -3.73
CA PRO A 128 -18.77 -4.46 -3.64
C PRO A 128 -19.22 -4.74 -2.20
N LYS A 129 -20.45 -4.35 -1.84
CA LYS A 129 -20.98 -4.52 -0.48
C LYS A 129 -20.82 -5.95 0.05
N GLN A 130 -21.08 -6.95 -0.78
CA GLN A 130 -20.97 -8.37 -0.40
C GLN A 130 -19.53 -8.78 -0.09
N ASP A 131 -18.57 -8.41 -0.93
CA ASP A 131 -17.15 -8.74 -0.73
C ASP A 131 -16.57 -7.96 0.47
N ALA A 132 -16.98 -6.69 0.63
CA ALA A 132 -16.60 -5.87 1.77
C ALA A 132 -17.09 -6.48 3.09
N TRP A 133 -18.34 -6.95 3.11
CA TRP A 133 -18.94 -7.61 4.26
C TRP A 133 -18.27 -8.94 4.58
N SER A 134 -17.99 -9.76 3.55
CA SER A 134 -17.28 -11.03 3.70
C SER A 134 -15.88 -10.81 4.31
N LEU A 135 -15.12 -9.84 3.77
CA LEU A 135 -13.82 -9.45 4.33
C LEU A 135 -13.93 -8.94 5.77
N PHE A 136 -14.96 -8.16 6.08
CA PHE A 136 -15.18 -7.65 7.44
C PHE A 136 -15.38 -8.80 8.43
N LEU A 137 -16.29 -9.75 8.13
CA LEU A 137 -16.54 -10.92 8.96
C LEU A 137 -15.28 -11.78 9.16
N GLU A 138 -14.52 -12.00 8.09
CA GLU A 138 -13.24 -12.73 8.14
C GLU A 138 -12.28 -12.09 9.15
N LYS A 139 -12.18 -10.75 9.16
CA LYS A 139 -11.22 -10.02 10.00
C LYS A 139 -11.67 -9.83 11.45
N VAL A 140 -12.97 -9.65 11.70
CA VAL A 140 -13.51 -9.64 13.06
C VAL A 140 -13.34 -11.02 13.71
N GLY A 141 -13.35 -12.10 12.93
CA GLY A 141 -13.12 -13.46 13.43
C GLY A 141 -14.24 -13.96 14.34
N ILE A 142 -15.43 -13.37 14.24
CA ILE A 142 -16.63 -13.81 14.94
C ILE A 142 -17.52 -14.53 13.94
N ASP A 143 -17.99 -15.72 14.33
CA ASP A 143 -18.98 -16.46 13.57
C ASP A 143 -20.35 -15.77 13.73
N GLY A 144 -20.66 -14.86 12.79
CA GLY A 144 -21.84 -14.00 12.82
C GLY A 144 -23.17 -14.68 13.16
N PRO A 145 -23.47 -15.90 12.67
CA PRO A 145 -24.65 -16.67 13.06
C PRO A 145 -24.80 -16.92 14.57
N ASN A 146 -23.70 -16.94 15.33
CA ASN A 146 -23.74 -17.14 16.79
C ASN A 146 -24.10 -15.86 17.57
N TYR A 147 -24.14 -14.71 16.90
CA TYR A 147 -24.44 -13.40 17.50
C TYR A 147 -25.44 -12.61 16.64
N PRO A 148 -26.69 -13.10 16.50
CA PRO A 148 -27.68 -12.49 15.61
C PRO A 148 -27.97 -11.02 15.96
N ASP A 149 -27.90 -10.66 17.25
CA ASP A 149 -28.14 -9.29 17.72
C ASP A 149 -27.01 -8.31 17.35
N LEU A 150 -25.80 -8.82 17.06
CA LEU A 150 -24.65 -8.00 16.65
C LEU A 150 -24.63 -7.76 15.14
N LEU A 151 -25.16 -8.69 14.34
CA LEU A 151 -25.08 -8.66 12.88
C LEU A 151 -25.50 -7.31 12.26
N PRO A 152 -26.64 -6.69 12.64
CA PRO A 152 -27.04 -5.40 12.05
C PRO A 152 -26.08 -4.25 12.39
N ILE A 153 -25.48 -4.29 13.60
CA ILE A 153 -24.54 -3.26 14.05
C ILE A 153 -23.20 -3.46 13.34
N MET A 154 -22.73 -4.70 13.24
CA MET A 154 -21.50 -5.05 12.50
C MET A 154 -21.61 -4.64 11.02
N GLU A 155 -22.76 -4.89 10.38
CA GLU A 155 -22.99 -4.46 8.99
C GLU A 155 -22.94 -2.93 8.89
N SER A 156 -23.57 -2.21 9.83
CA SER A 156 -23.53 -0.73 9.87
C SER A 156 -22.12 -0.18 10.07
N VAL A 157 -21.27 -0.87 10.86
CA VAL A 157 -19.85 -0.52 11.04
C VAL A 157 -19.07 -0.80 9.75
N ALA A 158 -19.29 -1.93 9.10
CA ALA A 158 -18.66 -2.26 7.83
C ALA A 158 -19.02 -1.25 6.73
N GLU A 159 -20.27 -0.75 6.72
CA GLU A 159 -20.70 0.30 5.80
C GLU A 159 -19.93 1.62 6.00
N GLN A 160 -19.51 1.95 7.22
CA GLN A 160 -18.66 3.12 7.47
C GLN A 160 -17.32 3.03 6.70
N CYS A 161 -16.83 1.81 6.42
CA CYS A 161 -15.56 1.57 5.73
C CYS A 161 -15.61 1.84 4.21
N ALA A 162 -16.78 2.17 3.66
CA ALA A 162 -16.99 2.54 2.25
C ALA A 162 -16.40 1.54 1.23
N GLY A 163 -16.32 0.25 1.58
CA GLY A 163 -15.77 -0.79 0.71
C GLY A 163 -14.25 -0.72 0.52
N LEU A 164 -13.51 0.07 1.31
CA LEU A 164 -12.05 0.15 1.21
C LEU A 164 -11.40 -1.00 2.00
N PRO A 165 -10.63 -1.90 1.36
CA PRO A 165 -9.99 -3.02 2.04
C PRO A 165 -9.16 -2.61 3.26
N LEU A 166 -8.37 -1.54 3.17
CA LEU A 166 -7.57 -1.06 4.29
C LEU A 166 -8.45 -0.69 5.49
N ALA A 167 -9.47 0.14 5.27
CA ALA A 167 -10.42 0.56 6.30
C ALA A 167 -11.13 -0.63 6.94
N ILE A 168 -11.62 -1.55 6.10
CA ILE A 168 -12.31 -2.77 6.55
C ILE A 168 -11.40 -3.58 7.45
N VAL A 169 -10.19 -3.91 7.00
CA VAL A 169 -9.24 -4.73 7.76
C VAL A 169 -8.89 -4.06 9.09
N THR A 170 -8.63 -2.76 9.08
CA THR A 170 -8.26 -2.00 10.26
C THR A 170 -9.39 -1.93 11.29
N VAL A 171 -10.59 -1.49 10.89
CA VAL A 171 -11.74 -1.37 11.80
C VAL A 171 -12.23 -2.75 12.28
N ALA A 172 -12.24 -3.75 11.41
CA ALA A 172 -12.63 -5.10 11.80
C ALA A 172 -11.65 -5.70 12.81
N SER A 173 -10.34 -5.47 12.63
CA SER A 173 -9.31 -5.99 13.53
C SER A 173 -9.34 -5.33 14.90
N SER A 174 -9.66 -4.03 14.99
CA SER A 174 -9.83 -3.35 16.29
C SER A 174 -11.05 -3.84 17.07
N MET A 175 -12.03 -4.44 16.39
CA MET A 175 -13.23 -5.03 17.00
C MET A 175 -13.13 -6.55 17.19
N LYS A 176 -11.97 -7.16 16.90
CA LYS A 176 -11.79 -8.60 16.94
C LYS A 176 -12.01 -9.16 18.34
N GLY A 177 -12.87 -10.18 18.44
CA GLY A 177 -13.18 -10.86 19.71
C GLY A 177 -14.19 -10.13 20.61
N ILE A 178 -14.65 -8.93 20.25
CA ILE A 178 -15.64 -8.18 21.03
C ILE A 178 -17.04 -8.75 20.76
N THR A 179 -17.70 -9.27 21.79
CA THR A 179 -19.06 -9.82 21.71
C THR A 179 -20.11 -8.96 22.42
N ASN A 180 -19.68 -7.90 23.10
CA ASN A 180 -20.57 -6.99 23.82
C ASN A 180 -21.27 -6.01 22.87
N VAL A 181 -22.60 -6.08 22.81
CA VAL A 181 -23.42 -5.20 21.95
C VAL A 181 -23.23 -3.71 22.24
N HIS A 182 -22.94 -3.33 23.48
CA HIS A 182 -22.77 -1.94 23.85
C HIS A 182 -21.47 -1.36 23.27
N GLU A 183 -20.40 -2.16 23.24
CA GLU A 183 -19.12 -1.77 22.64
C GLU A 183 -19.26 -1.59 21.12
N TRP A 184 -19.98 -2.49 20.45
CA TRP A 184 -20.31 -2.34 19.02
C TRP A 184 -21.12 -1.07 18.71
N ARG A 185 -22.10 -0.73 19.56
CA ARG A 185 -22.88 0.51 19.40
C ARG A 185 -22.03 1.75 19.63
N ASN A 186 -21.14 1.72 20.62
CA ASN A 186 -20.22 2.82 20.91
C ASN A 186 -19.26 3.04 19.73
N ALA A 187 -18.66 1.96 19.21
CA ALA A 187 -17.80 1.99 18.03
C ALA A 187 -18.52 2.60 16.82
N LEU A 188 -19.74 2.15 16.53
CA LEU A 188 -20.54 2.71 15.42
C LEU A 188 -20.81 4.21 15.59
N ASN A 189 -21.18 4.64 16.80
CA ASN A 189 -21.43 6.05 17.09
C ASN A 189 -20.17 6.90 16.92
N GLU A 190 -19.03 6.41 17.40
CA GLU A 190 -17.76 7.10 17.29
C GLU A 190 -17.30 7.23 15.83
N LEU A 191 -17.28 6.12 15.07
CA LEU A 191 -16.96 6.12 13.64
C LEU A 191 -17.87 7.06 12.86
N SER A 192 -19.18 7.02 13.14
CA SER A 192 -20.16 7.89 12.49
C SER A 192 -19.90 9.37 12.76
N ARG A 193 -19.42 9.73 13.96
CA ARG A 193 -19.08 11.12 14.30
C ARG A 193 -17.81 11.59 13.61
N ARG A 194 -16.76 10.75 13.62
CA ARG A 194 -15.47 11.03 12.97
C ARG A 194 -15.65 11.21 11.46
N VAL A 195 -16.30 10.26 10.79
CA VAL A 195 -16.50 10.25 9.34
C VAL A 195 -17.44 11.36 8.85
N ARG A 196 -18.41 11.79 9.68
CA ARG A 196 -19.37 12.86 9.32
C ARG A 196 -18.72 14.23 9.20
N GLY A 197 -17.65 14.49 9.95
CA GLY A 197 -16.93 15.78 9.92
C GLY A 197 -16.07 15.98 8.67
N VAL A 198 -16.02 14.99 7.78
CA VAL A 198 -14.96 14.85 6.78
C VAL A 198 -15.56 14.62 5.40
N THR A 199 -15.04 15.33 4.40
CA THR A 199 -15.58 15.29 3.03
C THR A 199 -14.77 14.42 2.08
N GLY A 200 -13.45 14.35 2.27
CA GLY A 200 -12.57 13.52 1.44
C GLY A 200 -12.58 12.06 1.86
N LEU A 201 -12.67 11.11 0.91
CA LEU A 201 -12.60 9.69 1.25
C LEU A 201 -11.21 9.30 1.82
N ASP A 202 -10.15 10.01 1.42
CA ASP A 202 -8.80 9.82 1.97
C ASP A 202 -8.72 10.27 3.44
N GLU A 203 -9.36 11.39 3.78
CA GLU A 203 -9.49 11.86 5.15
C GLU A 203 -10.36 10.90 5.98
N LYS A 204 -11.43 10.32 5.40
CA LYS A 204 -12.25 9.29 6.07
C LYS A 204 -11.45 8.04 6.40
N VAL A 205 -10.50 7.64 5.54
CA VAL A 205 -9.58 6.55 5.85
C VAL A 205 -8.71 6.92 7.04
N LEU A 206 -8.17 8.14 7.10
CA LEU A 206 -7.38 8.57 8.27
C LEU A 206 -8.19 8.50 9.56
N GLU A 207 -9.45 8.93 9.56
CA GLU A 207 -10.35 8.81 10.71
C GLU A 207 -10.57 7.34 11.15
N GLN A 208 -10.65 6.42 10.19
CA GLN A 208 -10.78 4.98 10.47
C GLN A 208 -9.49 4.36 11.00
N LEU A 209 -8.33 4.80 10.49
CA LEU A 209 -7.03 4.42 11.02
C LEU A 209 -6.85 4.94 12.45
N GLN A 210 -7.26 6.19 12.71
CA GLN A 210 -7.22 6.80 14.04
C GLN A 210 -8.15 6.06 15.01
N PHE A 211 -9.37 5.70 14.57
CA PHE A 211 -10.27 4.86 15.36
C PHE A 211 -9.58 3.58 15.85
N SER A 212 -8.88 2.86 14.96
CA SER A 212 -8.16 1.64 15.36
C SER A 212 -6.96 1.92 16.27
N TYR A 213 -6.27 3.05 16.11
CA TYR A 213 -5.18 3.44 16.99
C TYR A 213 -5.69 3.74 18.42
N ASP A 214 -6.81 4.47 18.51
CA ASP A 214 -7.44 4.84 19.79
C ASP A 214 -8.00 3.61 20.53
N HIS A 215 -8.28 2.51 19.81
CA HIS A 215 -8.76 1.23 20.35
C HIS A 215 -7.63 0.22 20.68
N LEU A 216 -6.35 0.61 20.58
CA LEU A 216 -5.26 -0.23 21.05
C LEU A 216 -5.34 -0.38 22.58
N GLU A 217 -5.30 -1.63 23.07
CA GLU A 217 -5.58 -1.98 24.47
C GLU A 217 -4.66 -1.29 25.48
N TYR A 218 -3.40 -1.03 25.12
CA TYR A 218 -2.41 -0.43 26.00
C TYR A 218 -1.75 0.80 25.38
N GLU A 219 -1.63 1.87 26.16
CA GLU A 219 -0.96 3.11 25.76
C GLU A 219 0.49 2.86 25.28
N ARG A 220 1.21 1.92 25.91
CA ARG A 220 2.55 1.54 25.44
C ARG A 220 2.57 1.05 23.99
N VAL A 221 1.53 0.34 23.55
CA VAL A 221 1.44 -0.17 22.16
C VAL A 221 1.19 0.98 21.19
N GLN A 222 0.40 1.98 21.61
CA GLN A 222 0.23 3.23 20.86
C GLN A 222 1.56 3.96 20.69
N HIS A 223 2.36 4.09 21.76
CA HIS A 223 3.69 4.69 21.71
C HIS A 223 4.66 3.89 20.84
N CYS A 224 4.66 2.55 20.96
CA CYS A 224 5.47 1.68 20.10
C CYS A 224 5.13 1.88 18.61
N PHE A 225 3.84 1.99 18.27
CA PHE A 225 3.41 2.26 16.90
C PHE A 225 3.88 3.63 16.39
N LEU A 226 3.84 4.67 17.24
CA LEU A 226 4.29 6.02 16.87
C LEU A 226 5.80 6.08 16.58
N CYS A 227 6.62 5.19 17.15
CA CYS A 227 8.04 5.11 16.79
C CYS A 227 8.26 4.85 15.29
N CYS A 228 7.33 4.16 14.61
CA CYS A 228 7.41 3.95 13.17
C CYS A 228 7.41 5.27 12.37
N ALA A 229 6.87 6.36 12.93
CA ALA A 229 6.86 7.68 12.29
C ALA A 229 8.23 8.38 12.29
N LEU A 230 9.22 7.84 13.02
CA LEU A 230 10.59 8.35 13.03
C LEU A 230 11.40 7.91 11.80
N TYR A 231 10.90 6.93 11.06
CA TYR A 231 11.58 6.38 9.89
C TYR A 231 11.10 7.04 8.59
N PRO A 232 11.94 7.09 7.55
CA PRO A 232 11.53 7.56 6.23
C PRO A 232 10.38 6.73 5.65
N GLU A 233 9.57 7.37 4.80
CA GLU A 233 8.50 6.71 4.06
C GLU A 233 9.04 5.57 3.18
N ASP A 234 8.31 4.44 3.16
CA ASP A 234 8.61 3.20 2.43
C ASP A 234 9.97 2.56 2.76
N ASP A 235 10.60 2.96 3.86
CA ASP A 235 11.86 2.35 4.30
C ASP A 235 11.62 1.00 4.97
N ASN A 236 12.59 0.09 4.81
CA ASN A 236 12.54 -1.19 5.52
C ASN A 236 13.05 -0.99 6.95
N ILE A 237 12.12 -0.93 7.90
CA ILE A 237 12.46 -0.84 9.32
C ILE A 237 12.92 -2.22 9.79
N SER A 238 14.11 -2.29 10.39
CA SER A 238 14.58 -3.52 11.02
C SER A 238 13.78 -3.80 12.29
N GLU A 239 13.26 -5.02 12.41
CA GLU A 239 12.53 -5.46 13.61
C GLU A 239 13.40 -5.34 14.87
N SER A 240 14.69 -5.70 14.79
CA SER A 240 15.60 -5.63 15.93
C SER A 240 15.86 -4.19 16.38
N GLU A 241 16.07 -3.27 15.43
CA GLU A 241 16.29 -1.85 15.74
C GLU A 241 15.05 -1.22 16.37
N LEU A 242 13.87 -1.60 15.88
CA LEU A 242 12.60 -1.10 16.42
C LEU A 242 12.36 -1.61 17.85
N ILE A 243 12.67 -2.88 18.12
CA ILE A 243 12.58 -3.46 19.47
C ILE A 243 13.58 -2.78 20.42
N GLU A 244 14.83 -2.59 19.99
CA GLU A 244 15.85 -1.88 20.78
C GLU A 244 15.42 -0.44 21.11
N LEU A 245 14.82 0.25 20.14
CA LEU A 245 14.25 1.58 20.35
C LEU A 245 13.13 1.57 21.39
N TRP A 246 12.22 0.59 21.34
CA TRP A 246 11.14 0.47 22.32
C TRP A 246 11.65 0.20 23.73
N ILE A 247 12.70 -0.62 23.88
CA ILE A 247 13.36 -0.88 25.17
C ILE A 247 14.05 0.38 25.68
N ALA A 248 14.79 1.09 24.82
CA ALA A 248 15.49 2.31 25.18
C ALA A 248 14.54 3.44 25.63
N LEU A 249 13.32 3.48 25.07
CA LEU A 249 12.26 4.41 25.46
C LEU A 249 11.44 3.94 26.67
N GLY A 250 11.69 2.73 27.18
CA GLY A 250 11.00 2.16 28.33
C GLY A 250 9.56 1.73 28.03
N PHE A 251 9.24 1.43 26.77
CA PHE A 251 7.91 0.95 26.38
C PHE A 251 7.76 -0.57 26.54
N VAL A 252 8.88 -1.29 26.49
CA VAL A 252 8.98 -2.76 26.56
C VAL A 252 10.18 -3.12 27.42
N ASP A 253 10.06 -4.21 28.18
CA ASP A 253 11.11 -4.78 29.06
C ASP A 253 11.86 -5.94 28.39
#